data_AF-A0AAV0FUN4-F1
#
_entry.id   AF-A0AAV0FUN4-F1
#
_cell.length_a   1.000
_cell.length_b   1.000
_cell.length_c   1.000
_cell.angle_alpha   90.00
_cell.angle_beta   90.00
_cell.angle_gamma   90.00
#
_symmetry.space_group_name_H-M   'P 1'
#
loop_
_entity.id
_entity.type
_entity.pdbx_description
1 polymer ?
#
loop_
_entity_poly.entity_id
_entity_poly.type
_entity_poly.pdbx_seq_one_letter_code
_entity_poly.pdbx_strand_id
1 'polypeptide(L)'
;MRPTFHVSDNDDRSEAWVSIKEWLDRQHKCSVVYVALGSEVVVGPSQINELAHGLDKSGVPFFWVVRTPVGNHSSLGLPNGFEERIKGRGIVWKTRAPQRSILSHDSVGGFLIIVVEVLSSRESHLVTH
;
A
#
# COMPACT_ATOMS: atom_id res chain seq x y z
N MET A 1 -9.33 10.62 -28.39
CA MET A 1 -10.29 10.48 -27.27
C MET A 1 -9.46 10.36 -26.00
N ARG A 2 -9.50 11.35 -25.10
CA ARG A 2 -8.80 11.27 -23.80
C ARG A 2 -9.64 10.40 -22.86
N PRO A 3 -9.08 9.43 -22.14
CA PRO A 3 -9.82 8.74 -21.10
C PRO A 3 -10.13 9.77 -20.02
N THR A 4 -11.40 10.14 -19.90
CA THR A 4 -11.91 10.82 -18.71
C THR A 4 -11.91 9.79 -17.60
N PHE A 5 -10.89 9.85 -16.73
CA PHE A 5 -10.94 9.17 -15.45
C PHE A 5 -12.13 9.77 -14.70
N HIS A 6 -13.24 9.05 -14.69
CA HIS A 6 -14.37 9.38 -13.83
C HIS A 6 -13.91 9.08 -12.39
N VAL A 7 -13.34 10.10 -11.74
CA VAL A 7 -13.07 10.06 -10.30
C VAL A 7 -14.45 10.09 -9.64
N SER A 8 -14.95 8.92 -9.27
CA SER A 8 -16.18 8.79 -8.50
C SER A 8 -15.90 9.28 -7.07
N ASP A 9 -16.13 10.57 -6.84
CA ASP A 9 -16.01 11.27 -5.54
C ASP A 9 -17.15 10.90 -4.56
N ASN A 10 -17.45 9.62 -4.35
CA ASN A 10 -18.48 9.23 -3.37
C ASN A 10 -18.17 7.87 -2.70
N ASP A 11 -17.10 7.83 -1.91
CA ASP A 11 -16.73 6.66 -1.07
C ASP A 11 -16.83 6.97 0.45
N ASP A 12 -17.25 8.19 0.82
CA ASP A 12 -17.28 8.66 2.22
C ASP A 12 -18.36 7.99 3.10
N ARG A 13 -19.20 7.09 2.55
CA ARG A 13 -20.20 6.32 3.29
C ARG A 13 -20.07 4.80 3.17
N SER A 14 -18.98 4.28 2.59
CA SER A 14 -18.75 2.85 2.62
C SER A 14 -18.37 2.38 4.03
N GLU A 15 -18.83 1.20 4.45
CA GLU A 15 -18.43 0.59 5.74
C GLU A 15 -16.91 0.49 5.88
N ALA A 16 -16.23 0.30 4.74
CA ALA A 16 -14.78 0.32 4.62
C ALA A 16 -14.20 1.67 5.06
N TRP A 17 -14.70 2.78 4.53
CA TRP A 17 -14.23 4.11 4.93
C TRP A 17 -14.53 4.40 6.41
N VAL A 18 -15.71 4.05 6.91
CA VAL A 18 -16.06 4.25 8.33
C VAL A 18 -15.03 3.56 9.24
N SER A 19 -14.71 2.30 8.95
CA SER A 19 -13.73 1.53 9.73
C SER A 19 -12.31 2.11 9.63
N ILE A 20 -11.90 2.56 8.43
CA ILE A 20 -10.60 3.20 8.20
C ILE A 20 -10.51 4.51 8.97
N LYS A 21 -11.54 5.36 8.86
CA LYS A 21 -11.61 6.66 9.51
C LYS A 21 -11.53 6.50 11.03
N GLU A 22 -12.30 5.59 11.62
CA GLU A 22 -12.25 5.34 13.07
C GLU A 22 -10.84 4.94 13.55
N TRP A 23 -10.10 4.17 12.76
CA TRP A 23 -8.72 3.84 13.12
C TRP A 23 -7.79 5.04 13.00
N LEU A 24 -7.94 5.85 11.93
CA LEU A 24 -7.16 7.07 11.72
C LEU A 24 -7.44 8.14 12.78
N ASP A 25 -8.68 8.26 13.25
CA ASP A 25 -9.12 9.20 14.31
C ASP A 25 -8.44 8.89 15.66
N ARG A 26 -8.03 7.62 15.89
CA ARG A 26 -7.32 7.19 17.11
C ARG A 26 -5.82 7.48 17.10
N GLN A 27 -5.27 7.91 15.97
CA GLN A 27 -3.84 8.18 15.82
C GLN A 27 -3.52 9.65 16.11
N HIS A 28 -2.28 9.93 16.53
CA HIS A 28 -1.82 11.30 16.70
C HIS A 28 -1.76 12.03 15.35
N LYS A 29 -1.92 13.37 15.36
CA LYS A 29 -1.76 14.19 14.16
C LYS A 29 -0.38 13.98 13.52
N CYS A 30 -0.34 13.92 12.20
CA CYS A 30 0.88 13.73 11.40
C CYS A 30 1.76 12.54 11.83
N SER A 31 1.18 11.44 12.33
CA SER A 31 1.94 10.28 12.83
C SER A 31 1.86 9.04 11.94
N VAL A 32 0.82 8.92 11.11
CA VAL A 32 0.57 7.76 10.25
C VAL A 32 1.33 7.90 8.95
N VAL A 33 2.03 6.84 8.57
CA VAL A 33 2.62 6.67 7.24
C VAL A 33 1.64 5.92 6.33
N TYR A 34 1.19 6.57 5.25
CA TYR A 34 0.47 5.87 4.19
C TYR A 34 1.45 5.14 3.27
N VAL A 35 1.28 3.84 3.06
CA VAL A 35 2.15 3.02 2.23
C VAL A 35 1.34 2.43 1.09
N ALA A 36 1.77 2.68 -0.15
CA ALA A 36 1.13 2.11 -1.33
C ALA A 36 2.17 1.63 -2.36
N LEU A 37 1.84 0.49 -2.98
CA LEU A 37 2.56 -0.05 -4.12
C LEU A 37 1.87 0.44 -5.40
N GLY A 38 2.62 1.11 -6.28
CA GLY A 38 2.09 1.61 -7.55
C GLY A 38 1.47 0.50 -8.41
N SER A 39 0.49 0.84 -9.25
CA SER A 39 -0.24 -0.13 -10.08
C SER A 39 0.63 -0.85 -11.11
N GLU A 40 1.79 -0.29 -11.44
CA GLU A 40 2.73 -0.85 -12.43
C GLU A 40 3.76 -1.81 -11.78
N VAL A 41 3.67 -2.01 -10.46
CA VAL A 41 4.64 -2.80 -9.71
C VAL A 41 4.09 -4.20 -9.42
N VAL A 42 4.75 -5.22 -9.93
CA VAL A 42 4.61 -6.60 -9.45
C VAL A 42 5.65 -6.81 -8.34
N VAL A 43 5.21 -6.73 -7.08
CA VAL A 43 6.08 -7.00 -5.92
C VAL A 43 6.08 -8.49 -5.63
N GLY A 44 7.28 -9.08 -5.58
CA GLY A 44 7.45 -10.49 -5.20
C GLY A 44 7.29 -10.72 -3.69
N PRO A 45 7.03 -11.97 -3.25
CA PRO A 45 6.83 -12.29 -1.84
C PRO A 45 7.98 -11.87 -0.91
N SER A 46 9.23 -11.96 -1.39
CA SER A 46 10.41 -11.54 -0.60
C SER A 46 10.41 -10.05 -0.30
N GLN A 47 10.02 -9.20 -1.26
CA GLN A 47 9.94 -7.76 -1.07
C GLN A 47 8.78 -7.37 -0.15
N ILE A 48 7.64 -8.08 -0.25
CA ILE A 48 6.54 -7.92 0.71
C ILE A 48 7.00 -8.28 2.13
N ASN A 49 7.76 -9.37 2.29
CA ASN A 49 8.29 -9.80 3.58
C ASN A 49 9.26 -8.77 4.18
N GLU A 50 10.21 -8.25 3.39
CA GLU A 50 11.13 -7.20 3.85
C GLU A 50 10.41 -5.91 4.23
N LEU A 51 9.43 -5.49 3.44
CA LEU A 51 8.62 -4.31 3.76
C LEU A 51 7.82 -4.53 5.05
N ALA A 52 7.18 -5.69 5.21
CA ALA A 52 6.47 -6.04 6.44
C ALA A 52 7.41 -5.99 7.66
N HIS A 53 8.62 -6.55 7.53
CA HIS A 53 9.62 -6.53 8.61
C HIS A 53 10.08 -5.11 8.94
N GLY A 54 10.30 -4.27 7.93
CA GLY A 54 10.64 -2.85 8.10
C GLY A 54 9.54 -2.07 8.81
N LEU A 55 8.28 -2.26 8.40
CA LEU A 55 7.12 -1.63 9.04
C LEU A 55 6.93 -2.10 10.48
N ASP A 56 7.15 -3.38 10.76
CA ASP A 56 7.08 -3.91 12.12
C ASP A 56 8.12 -3.24 13.01
N LYS A 57 9.40 -3.26 12.60
CA LYS A 57 10.53 -2.71 13.35
C LYS A 57 10.52 -1.20 13.51
N SER A 58 9.93 -0.47 12.56
CA SER A 58 9.91 0.99 12.58
C SER A 58 9.19 1.56 13.81
N GLY A 59 8.25 0.81 14.39
CA GLY A 59 7.42 1.28 15.51
C GLY A 59 6.45 2.42 15.14
N VAL A 60 6.43 2.87 13.89
CA VAL A 60 5.52 3.95 13.46
C VAL A 60 4.12 3.39 13.18
N PRO A 61 3.06 4.21 13.36
CA PRO A 61 1.75 3.90 12.84
C PRO A 61 1.74 3.91 11.31
N PHE A 62 1.07 2.95 10.67
CA PHE A 62 1.04 2.89 9.21
C PHE A 62 -0.28 2.35 8.65
N PHE A 63 -0.62 2.82 7.45
CA PHE A 63 -1.72 2.29 6.65
C PHE A 63 -1.17 1.77 5.33
N TRP A 64 -1.11 0.45 5.16
CA TRP A 64 -0.48 -0.19 4.02
C TRP A 64 -1.50 -0.80 3.07
N VAL A 65 -1.61 -0.22 1.87
CA VAL A 65 -2.44 -0.77 0.79
C VAL A 65 -1.63 -1.78 -0.01
N VAL A 66 -2.08 -3.03 0.01
CA VAL A 66 -1.47 -4.14 -0.75
C VAL A 66 -2.49 -4.69 -1.73
N ARG A 67 -2.16 -4.70 -3.01
CA ARG A 67 -3.01 -5.29 -4.05
C ARG A 67 -2.56 -6.72 -4.32
N THR A 68 -3.42 -7.70 -4.08
CA THR A 68 -3.21 -9.05 -4.59
C THR A 68 -3.52 -9.08 -6.09
N PRO A 69 -2.69 -9.76 -6.92
CA PRO A 69 -3.07 -10.08 -8.29
C PRO A 69 -4.38 -10.90 -8.28
N VAL A 70 -5.30 -10.53 -9.17
CA VAL A 70 -6.60 -11.19 -9.29
C VAL A 70 -6.39 -12.68 -9.57
N GLY A 71 -6.98 -13.56 -8.75
CA GLY A 71 -6.87 -15.02 -8.90
C GLY A 71 -5.81 -15.69 -8.04
N ASN A 72 -4.96 -14.93 -7.33
CA ASN A 72 -4.04 -15.49 -6.34
C ASN A 72 -4.45 -15.04 -4.92
N HIS A 73 -5.38 -15.79 -4.32
CA HIS A 73 -5.79 -15.61 -2.92
C HIS A 73 -4.75 -16.18 -1.94
N SER A 74 -3.71 -16.83 -2.46
CA SER A 74 -2.58 -17.32 -1.68
C SER A 74 -1.88 -16.13 -1.04
N SER A 75 -1.55 -16.28 0.25
CA SER A 75 -1.01 -15.26 1.13
C SER A 75 -0.03 -14.32 0.43
N LEU A 76 -0.14 -13.02 0.72
CA LEU A 76 0.73 -11.95 0.22
C LEU A 76 2.24 -12.15 0.49
N GLY A 77 2.64 -13.26 1.13
CA GLY A 77 3.98 -13.46 1.65
C GLY A 77 4.23 -12.66 2.93
N LEU A 78 3.16 -12.28 3.64
CA LEU A 78 3.31 -11.63 4.95
C LEU A 78 3.94 -12.61 5.95
N PRO A 79 4.87 -12.15 6.80
CA PRO A 79 5.44 -12.99 7.84
C PRO A 79 4.36 -13.54 8.78
N ASN A 80 4.53 -14.76 9.26
CA ASN A 80 3.60 -15.38 10.21
C ASN A 80 3.38 -14.48 11.43
N GLY A 81 2.11 -14.26 11.80
CA GLY A 81 1.72 -13.41 12.94
C GLY A 81 1.94 -11.91 12.75
N PHE A 82 2.27 -11.44 11.54
CA PHE A 82 2.51 -10.01 11.28
C PHE A 82 1.31 -9.14 11.66
N GLU A 83 0.10 -9.49 11.23
CA GLU A 83 -1.11 -8.72 11.52
C GLU A 83 -1.42 -8.61 13.02
N GLU A 84 -1.09 -9.64 13.81
CA GLU A 84 -1.22 -9.58 15.27
C GLU A 84 -0.17 -8.68 15.91
N ARG A 85 1.09 -8.70 15.44
CA ARG A 85 2.17 -7.84 15.97
C ARG A 85 1.91 -6.36 15.75
N ILE A 86 1.23 -6.00 14.66
CA ILE A 86 0.94 -4.61 14.31
C ILE A 86 -0.42 -4.14 14.84
N LYS A 87 -1.17 -5.01 15.52
CA LYS A 87 -2.54 -4.70 15.97
C LYS A 87 -2.60 -3.40 16.76
N GLY A 88 -3.49 -2.50 16.36
CA GLY A 88 -3.63 -1.17 16.95
C GLY A 88 -2.68 -0.11 16.38
N ARG A 89 -1.54 -0.51 15.81
CA ARG A 89 -0.52 0.38 15.22
C ARG A 89 -0.51 0.38 13.69
N GLY A 90 -0.92 -0.70 13.04
CA GLY A 90 -0.89 -0.81 11.60
C GLY A 90 -2.15 -1.44 11.02
N ILE A 91 -2.47 -1.06 9.78
CA ILE A 91 -3.50 -1.71 8.95
C ILE A 91 -2.85 -2.22 7.67
N VAL A 92 -3.17 -3.47 7.30
CA VAL A 92 -2.93 -4.01 5.96
C VAL A 92 -4.27 -4.04 5.21
N TRP A 93 -4.40 -3.17 4.21
CA TRP A 93 -5.60 -3.04 3.40
C TRP A 93 -5.44 -3.78 2.08
N LYS A 94 -6.15 -4.89 1.90
CA LYS A 94 -5.95 -5.84 0.79
C LYS A 94 -6.83 -5.56 -0.44
N THR A 95 -7.75 -4.60 -0.33
CA THR A 95 -8.70 -4.25 -1.39
C THR A 95 -8.44 -2.82 -1.88
N ARG A 96 -9.32 -2.30 -2.76
CA ARG A 96 -9.24 -0.89 -3.16
C ARG A 96 -9.51 -0.01 -1.93
N ALA A 97 -8.65 0.98 -1.70
CA ALA A 97 -8.77 1.93 -0.61
C ALA A 97 -9.29 3.29 -1.11
N PRO A 98 -10.04 4.05 -0.29
CA PRO A 98 -10.39 5.45 -0.55
C PRO A 98 -9.15 6.35 -0.36
N GLN A 99 -8.17 6.23 -1.26
CA GLN A 99 -6.84 6.83 -1.11
C GLN A 99 -6.90 8.35 -0.87
N ARG A 100 -7.80 9.06 -1.55
CA ARG A 100 -7.95 10.52 -1.38
C ARG A 100 -8.41 10.87 0.04
N SER A 101 -9.41 10.17 0.55
CA SER A 101 -9.94 10.39 1.90
C SER A 101 -8.88 10.05 2.97
N ILE A 102 -8.11 8.98 2.79
CA ILE A 102 -7.00 8.62 3.70
C ILE A 102 -5.91 9.70 3.70
N LEU A 103 -5.41 10.08 2.52
CA LEU A 103 -4.33 11.06 2.40
C LEU A 103 -4.73 12.47 2.90
N SER A 104 -6.02 12.78 2.95
CA SER A 104 -6.54 14.06 3.45
C SER A 104 -6.77 14.07 4.96
N HIS A 105 -6.54 12.95 5.66
CA HIS A 105 -6.80 12.85 7.10
C HIS A 105 -5.66 13.45 7.93
N ASP A 106 -5.98 14.24 8.95
CA ASP A 106 -5.03 14.95 9.85
C ASP A 106 -3.96 14.06 10.50
N SER A 107 -4.24 12.77 10.68
CA SER A 107 -3.29 11.83 11.27
C SER A 107 -2.22 11.35 10.29
N VAL A 108 -2.40 11.52 8.99
CA VAL A 108 -1.41 11.13 7.97
C VAL A 108 -0.34 12.21 7.86
N GLY A 109 0.88 11.88 8.27
CA GLY A 109 2.03 12.80 8.27
C GLY A 109 2.99 12.61 7.10
N GLY A 110 2.87 11.49 6.38
CA GLY A 110 3.74 11.18 5.25
C GLY A 110 3.22 10.03 4.42
N PHE A 111 3.75 9.91 3.20
CA PHE A 111 3.44 8.82 2.30
C PHE A 111 4.73 8.18 1.79
N LEU A 112 4.73 6.85 1.73
CA LEU A 112 5.74 6.04 1.07
C LEU A 112 5.12 5.45 -0.20
N ILE A 113 5.59 5.89 -1.35
CA ILE A 113 5.22 5.33 -2.65
C ILE A 113 6.43 4.56 -3.16
N ILE A 114 6.25 3.25 -3.39
CA ILE A 114 7.28 2.44 -4.02
C ILE A 114 7.03 2.47 -5.53
N VAL A 115 7.96 3.11 -6.24
CA VAL A 115 8.13 3.05 -7.69
C VAL A 115 9.41 2.27 -7.95
N VAL A 116 9.31 1.10 -8.58
CA VAL A 116 10.48 0.40 -9.12
C VAL A 116 10.57 0.72 -10.60
N GLU A 117 11.68 1.33 -11.02
CA GLU A 117 12.02 1.38 -12.44
C GLU A 117 12.26 -0.05 -12.91
N VAL A 118 11.49 -0.49 -13.91
CA VAL A 118 11.89 -1.63 -14.72
C VAL A 118 13.13 -1.16 -15.47
N LEU A 119 14.32 -1.53 -14.99
CA LEU A 119 15.51 -1.55 -15.82
C LEU A 119 15.22 -2.56 -16.94
N SER A 120 14.70 -2.06 -18.05
CA SER A 120 14.56 -2.82 -19.28
C SER A 120 15.98 -3.23 -19.66
N SER A 121 16.28 -4.52 -19.46
CA SER A 121 17.49 -5.14 -19.96
C SER A 121 17.51 -4.98 -21.48
N ARG A 122 18.21 -3.95 -21.95
CA ARG A 122 18.64 -3.78 -23.33
C ARG A 122 20.15 -3.89 -23.38
N GLU A 123 20.65 -5.09 -23.10
CA GLU A 123 21.88 -5.56 -23.72
C GLU A 123 21.57 -6.89 -24.40
N SER A 124 20.98 -6.80 -25.59
CA SER A 124 21.04 -7.86 -26.58
C SER A 124 21.78 -7.33 -27.80
N HIS A 125 22.95 -7.93 -28.02
CA HIS A 125 23.57 -8.15 -29.33
C HIS A 125 23.89 -6.93 -30.22
N LEU A 126 25.14 -6.48 -30.17
CA LEU A 126 25.94 -6.01 -31.30
C LEU A 126 27.40 -6.35 -30.93
N VAL A 127 28.24 -7.12 -31.64
CA VAL A 127 28.34 -7.47 -33.06
C VAL A 127 29.07 -8.81 -33.16
N THR A 128 28.55 -9.75 -33.95
CA THR A 128 29.37 -10.75 -34.65
C THR A 128 29.63 -10.20 -36.04
N HIS A 129 30.88 -9.94 -36.36
CA HIS A 129 31.45 -9.96 -37.72
C HIS A 129 32.96 -10.10 -37.61
#